data_AF-A0A2V2DVI0-F1
#
_entry.id   AF-A0A2V2DVI0-F1
#
_cell.length_a   1.000
_cell.length_b   1.000
_cell.length_c   1.000
_cell.angle_alpha   90.00
_cell.angle_beta   90.00
_cell.angle_gamma   90.00
#
_symmetry.space_group_name_H-M   'P 1'
#
loop_
_entity.id
_entity.type
_entity.pdbx_description
1 polymer ?
#
loop_
_entity_poly.entity_id
_entity_poly.type
_entity_poly.pdbx_seq_one_letter_code
_entity_poly.pdbx_strand_id
1 'polypeptide(L)'
;MIIRNSEREQEVRANTCGGEGSVLFEHISSGSALPAHTKMFSDMVFEQGCSIAKHYHMDNAEYYYVVEGEGEIDDNGVVTTIKAG
;
A
#
# COMPACT_ATOMS: atom_id res chain seq x y z
N MET A 1 -3.54 20.06 8.11
CA MET A 1 -3.36 20.13 6.65
C MET A 1 -4.57 19.47 6.01
N ILE A 2 -5.09 20.01 4.91
CA ILE A 2 -6.16 19.37 4.12
C ILE A 2 -5.49 18.93 2.81
N ILE A 3 -5.70 17.69 2.41
CA ILE A 3 -5.17 17.14 1.16
C ILE A 3 -6.32 16.58 0.36
N ARG A 4 -6.41 16.99 -0.91
CA ARG A 4 -7.44 16.55 -1.86
C ARG A 4 -6.87 15.51 -2.79
N ASN A 5 -7.75 14.66 -3.34
CA ASN A 5 -7.33 13.60 -4.24
C ASN A 5 -6.54 14.13 -5.45
N SER A 6 -6.95 15.30 -5.99
CA SER A 6 -6.27 15.96 -7.12
C SER A 6 -4.85 16.46 -6.83
N GLU A 7 -4.42 16.47 -5.57
CA GLU A 7 -3.10 16.94 -5.13
C GLU A 7 -2.13 15.79 -4.86
N ARG A 8 -2.60 14.54 -4.98
CA ARG A 8 -1.81 13.35 -4.66
C ARG A 8 -0.85 13.00 -5.79
N GLU A 9 0.38 12.67 -5.42
CA GLU A 9 1.37 12.17 -6.37
C GLU A 9 1.07 10.71 -6.69
N GLN A 10 1.03 10.38 -7.98
CA GLN A 10 0.82 9.02 -8.46
C GLN A 10 2.15 8.39 -8.89
N GLU A 11 2.41 7.18 -8.41
CA GLU A 11 3.60 6.42 -8.72
C GLU A 11 3.21 4.97 -9.06
N VAL A 12 3.60 4.49 -10.24
CA VAL A 12 3.42 3.09 -10.62
C VAL A 12 4.71 2.33 -10.36
N ARG A 13 4.65 1.30 -9.51
CA ARG A 13 5.79 0.41 -9.21
C ARG A 13 5.55 -0.99 -9.75
N ALA A 14 6.44 -1.43 -10.62
CA ALA A 14 6.47 -2.81 -11.13
C ALA A 14 7.15 -3.74 -10.12
N ASN A 15 6.64 -4.96 -10.00
CA ASN A 15 7.20 -6.04 -9.20
C ASN A 15 7.56 -5.63 -7.76
N THR A 16 6.63 -4.97 -7.08
CA THR A 16 6.86 -4.39 -5.75
C THR A 16 7.29 -5.47 -4.76
N CYS A 17 8.47 -5.29 -4.16
CA CYS A 17 9.13 -6.27 -3.29
C CYS A 17 9.36 -7.66 -3.95
N GLY A 18 9.33 -7.75 -5.28
CA GLY A 18 9.39 -9.00 -6.04
C GLY A 18 8.03 -9.64 -6.31
N GLY A 19 6.92 -8.92 -6.09
CA GLY A 19 5.56 -9.38 -6.42
C GLY A 19 5.26 -9.36 -7.92
N GLU A 20 4.02 -9.69 -8.25
CA GLU A 20 3.54 -9.78 -9.63
C GLU A 20 2.91 -8.48 -10.09
N GLY A 21 3.07 -8.16 -11.38
CA GLY A 21 2.45 -7.00 -12.02
C GLY A 21 2.93 -5.64 -11.50
N SER A 22 2.03 -4.66 -11.51
CA SER A 22 2.31 -3.29 -11.09
C SER A 22 1.27 -2.81 -10.10
N VAL A 23 1.71 -2.05 -9.10
CA VAL A 23 0.85 -1.42 -8.10
C VAL A 23 0.92 0.09 -8.29
N LEU A 24 -0.24 0.74 -8.33
CA LEU A 24 -0.33 2.20 -8.31
C LEU A 24 -0.35 2.66 -6.85
N PHE A 25 0.57 3.56 -6.51
CA PHE A 25 0.64 4.25 -5.23
C PHE A 25 0.17 5.68 -5.44
N GLU A 26 -0.92 6.07 -4.77
CA GLU A 26 -1.40 7.45 -4.72
C GLU A 26 -0.99 8.04 -3.37
N HIS A 27 0.16 8.72 -3.34
CA HIS A 27 0.72 9.28 -2.12
C HIS A 27 -0.16 10.38 -1.57
N ILE A 28 -0.77 10.12 -0.41
CA ILE A 28 -1.59 11.11 0.30
C ILE A 28 -0.68 12.24 0.79
N SER A 29 0.55 11.93 1.20
CA SER A 29 1.59 12.91 1.50
C SER A 29 2.95 12.29 1.22
N SER A 30 3.95 13.12 0.89
CA SER A 30 5.32 12.65 0.58
C SER A 30 6.40 13.56 1.17
N GLY A 31 7.63 13.05 1.21
CA GLY A 31 8.81 13.81 1.60
C GLY A 31 8.70 14.49 2.97
N SER A 32 9.04 15.77 3.02
CA SER A 32 9.03 16.58 4.25
C SER A 32 7.63 16.93 4.77
N ALA A 33 6.57 16.65 4.00
CA ALA A 33 5.19 16.85 4.44
C ALA A 33 4.68 15.70 5.31
N LEU A 34 5.35 14.54 5.29
CA LEU A 34 4.99 13.42 6.15
C LEU A 34 5.20 13.75 7.63
N PRO A 35 4.29 13.33 8.53
CA PRO A 35 4.51 13.42 9.96
C PRO A 35 5.78 12.71 10.39
N ALA A 36 6.38 13.16 11.50
CA ALA A 36 7.50 12.46 12.11
C ALA A 36 7.19 10.97 12.29
N HIS A 37 8.18 10.11 12.08
CA HIS A 37 8.07 8.65 12.16
C HIS A 37 7.15 7.98 11.12
N THR A 38 6.70 8.71 10.09
CA THR A 38 5.94 8.12 8.97
C THR A 38 6.83 8.02 7.74
N LYS A 39 6.99 6.82 7.18
CA LYS A 39 7.76 6.61 5.94
C LYS A 39 6.91 6.68 4.68
N MET A 40 5.64 6.31 4.78
CA MET A 40 4.69 6.26 3.66
C MET A 40 3.26 6.42 4.17
N PHE A 41 2.44 7.14 3.41
CA PHE A 41 1.01 7.23 3.62
C PHE A 41 0.31 7.42 2.28
N SER A 42 -0.24 6.34 1.75
CA SER A 42 -0.68 6.25 0.35
C SER A 42 -1.89 5.34 0.23
N ASP A 43 -2.79 5.67 -0.68
CA ASP A 43 -3.73 4.70 -1.20
C ASP A 43 -2.99 3.83 -2.23
N MET A 44 -3.31 2.54 -2.28
CA MET A 44 -2.68 1.60 -3.22
C MET A 44 -3.75 0.88 -4.02
N VAL A 45 -3.56 0.81 -5.33
CA VAL A 45 -4.47 0.13 -6.26
C VAL A 45 -3.76 -1.06 -6.88
N PHE A 46 -4.38 -2.23 -6.73
CA PHE A 46 -3.91 -3.50 -7.24
C PHE A 46 -4.88 -3.97 -8.32
N GLU A 47 -4.41 -4.07 -9.55
CA GLU A 47 -5.17 -4.76 -10.60
C GLU A 47 -5.23 -6.27 -10.33
N GLN A 48 -6.22 -6.95 -10.90
CA GLN A 48 -6.37 -8.39 -10.70
C GLN A 48 -5.07 -9.14 -11.07
N GLY A 49 -4.57 -9.93 -10.11
CA GLY A 49 -3.33 -10.70 -10.26
C GLY A 49 -2.05 -9.95 -9.90
N CYS A 50 -2.11 -8.65 -9.59
CA CYS A 50 -0.97 -7.90 -9.06
C CYS A 50 -0.78 -8.15 -7.56
N SER A 51 0.47 -8.12 -7.09
CA SER A 51 0.79 -8.39 -5.68
C SER A 51 2.03 -7.66 -5.20
N ILE A 52 2.15 -7.54 -3.87
CA ILE A 52 3.41 -7.26 -3.18
C ILE A 52 3.89 -8.59 -2.62
N ALA A 53 5.13 -8.99 -2.93
CA ALA A 53 5.66 -10.23 -2.37
C ALA A 53 5.95 -10.10 -0.86
N LYS A 54 5.99 -11.26 -0.20
CA LYS A 54 6.28 -11.36 1.23
C LYS A 54 7.62 -10.69 1.56
N HIS A 55 7.57 -9.74 2.49
CA HIS A 55 8.73 -9.03 3.00
C HIS A 55 8.55 -8.76 4.50
N TYR A 56 9.64 -8.44 5.18
CA TYR A 56 9.66 -8.27 6.64
C TYR A 56 10.00 -6.83 7.01
N HIS A 57 9.27 -6.30 7.99
CA HIS A 57 9.56 -5.02 8.64
C HIS A 57 10.30 -5.29 9.96
N MET A 58 11.51 -4.75 10.12
CA MET A 58 12.34 -4.98 11.32
C MET A 58 12.21 -3.85 12.36
N ASP A 59 12.09 -2.59 11.88
CA ASP A 59 12.15 -1.39 12.72
C ASP A 59 10.89 -0.51 12.60
N ASN A 60 9.88 -1.03 11.92
CA ASN A 60 8.63 -0.33 11.62
C ASN A 60 7.47 -1.33 11.54
N ALA A 61 6.27 -0.78 11.45
CA ALA A 61 5.06 -1.52 11.16
C ALA A 61 4.40 -0.92 9.92
N GLU A 62 3.53 -1.70 9.30
CA GLU A 62 2.70 -1.29 8.19
C GLU A 62 1.26 -1.72 8.50
N TYR A 63 0.32 -0.86 8.11
CA TYR A 63 -1.11 -1.10 8.29
C TYR A 63 -1.79 -0.94 6.94
N TYR A 64 -2.59 -1.93 6.56
CA TYR A 64 -3.47 -1.85 5.42
C TYR A 64 -4.91 -1.70 5.88
N TYR A 65 -5.62 -0.79 5.24
CA TYR A 65 -7.06 -0.62 5.40
C TYR A 65 -7.69 -0.77 4.03
N VAL A 66 -8.45 -1.84 3.81
CA VAL A 66 -9.07 -2.11 2.52
C VAL A 66 -10.26 -1.18 2.35
N VAL A 67 -10.17 -0.27 1.38
CA VAL A 67 -11.23 0.70 1.10
C VAL A 67 -12.24 0.12 0.12
N GLU A 68 -11.78 -0.63 -0.89
CA GLU A 68 -12.61 -1.31 -1.87
C GLU A 68 -11.98 -2.62 -2.33
N GLY A 69 -12.78 -3.48 -2.98
CA GLY A 69 -12.32 -4.74 -3.54
C GLY A 69 -12.18 -5.88 -2.53
N GLU A 70 -11.56 -6.96 -3.01
CA GLU A 70 -11.26 -8.19 -2.29
C GLU A 70 -9.89 -8.71 -2.74
N GLY A 71 -9.15 -9.33 -1.82
CA GLY A 71 -7.85 -9.94 -2.12
C GLY A 71 -7.46 -10.96 -1.05
N GLU A 72 -6.28 -11.54 -1.20
CA GLU A 72 -5.68 -12.43 -0.18
C GLU A 72 -4.46 -11.78 0.45
N ILE A 73 -4.29 -11.97 1.74
CA ILE A 73 -3.10 -11.52 2.48
C ILE A 73 -2.56 -12.66 3.35
N ASP A 74 -1.24 -12.81 3.39
CA ASP A 74 -0.54 -13.64 4.37
C ASP A 74 -0.38 -12.84 5.67
N ASP A 75 -1.26 -13.10 6.64
CA ASP A 75 -1.14 -12.57 8.00
C ASP A 75 -0.46 -13.61 8.90
N ASN A 76 0.82 -13.39 9.18
CA ASN A 76 1.63 -14.23 10.08
C ASN A 76 1.64 -15.72 9.71
N GLY A 77 1.68 -16.04 8.43
CA GLY A 77 1.70 -17.40 7.89
C GLY A 77 0.30 -17.96 7.58
N VAL A 78 -0.77 -17.21 7.85
CA VAL A 78 -2.14 -17.60 7.55
C VAL A 78 -2.63 -16.74 6.39
N VAL A 79 -2.83 -17.37 5.23
CA VAL A 79 -3.47 -16.71 4.09
C VAL A 79 -4.95 -16.57 4.37
N THR A 80 -5.47 -15.35 4.29
CA THR A 80 -6.88 -15.05 4.50
C THR A 80 -7.40 -14.08 3.46
N THR A 81 -8.68 -14.20 3.14
CA THR A 81 -9.38 -13.25 2.27
C THR A 81 -9.71 -11.98 3.04
N ILE A 82 -9.30 -10.85 2.49
CA ILE A 82 -9.66 -9.51 2.98
C ILE A 82 -10.60 -8.84 1.99
N LYS A 83 -11.46 -7.97 2.52
CA LYS A 83 -12.41 -7.15 1.76
C LYS A 83 -12.52 -5.79 2.43
N ALA A 84 -13.23 -4.87 1.80
CA ALA A 84 -13.45 -3.54 2.37
C ALA A 84 -13.99 -3.57 3.82
N GLY A 85 -13.41 -2.72 4.66
CA GLY A 85 -13.70 -2.60 6.11
C GLY A 85 -12.81 -3.46 7.00
#